data_AF-X1QFY2-F1
#
_entry.id   AF-X1QFY2-F1
#
_cell.length_a   1.000
_cell.length_b   1.000
_cell.length_c   1.000
_cell.angle_alpha   90.00
_cell.angle_beta   90.00
_cell.angle_gamma   90.00
#
_symmetry.space_group_name_H-M   'P 1'
#
loop_
_entity.id
_entity.type
_entity.pdbx_description
1 polymer ?
#
loop_
_entity_poly.entity_id
_entity_poly.type
_entity_poly.pdbx_seq_one_letter_code
_entity_poly.pdbx_strand_id
1 'polypeptide(L)'
;GGKMAGDIDLDKHRVLKLPLPTDDQEAASKKYHDDNLPPGGYTEGCRVDRGSPQSIPDATSTYLIFDTEDYDTDGMHDLVVNPERVTIKKSQYWWCGVCPPQPPKRSKANRGC
;
A
#
# COMPACT_ATOMS: atom_id res chain seq x y z
N GLY A 1 -38.77 9.46 -28.24
CA GLY A 1 -38.48 9.32 -26.81
C GLY A 1 -38.30 7.85 -26.48
N GLY A 2 -37.19 7.48 -25.85
CA GLY A 2 -36.94 6.09 -25.44
C GLY A 2 -37.90 5.62 -24.35
N LYS A 3 -38.12 4.31 -24.24
CA LYS A 3 -38.90 3.71 -23.14
C LYS A 3 -38.00 3.59 -21.91
N MET A 4 -38.47 4.02 -20.74
CA MET A 4 -37.77 3.74 -19.48
C MET A 4 -38.12 2.31 -19.03
N ALA A 5 -37.18 1.38 -19.18
CA ALA A 5 -37.31 0.00 -18.74
C ALA A 5 -36.11 -0.35 -17.84
N GLY A 6 -36.37 -1.03 -16.72
CA GLY A 6 -35.34 -1.41 -15.75
C GLY A 6 -35.88 -1.52 -14.33
N ASP A 7 -35.15 -2.23 -13.46
CA ASP A 7 -35.49 -2.39 -12.04
C ASP A 7 -35.08 -1.13 -11.26
N ILE A 8 -36.00 -0.17 -11.16
CA ILE A 8 -35.86 1.03 -10.35
C ILE A 8 -36.64 0.83 -9.04
N ASP A 9 -35.93 0.84 -7.92
CA ASP A 9 -36.52 0.75 -6.58
C ASP A 9 -36.45 2.14 -5.93
N LEU A 10 -37.56 2.88 -6.05
CA LEU A 10 -37.68 4.25 -5.54
C LEU A 10 -37.88 4.32 -4.03
N ASP A 11 -38.48 3.28 -3.42
CA ASP A 11 -38.67 3.19 -1.97
C ASP A 11 -37.32 3.09 -1.24
N LYS A 12 -36.33 2.45 -1.87
CA LYS A 12 -34.97 2.30 -1.34
C LYS A 12 -33.92 3.15 -2.07
N HIS A 13 -34.36 4.03 -2.97
CA HIS A 13 -33.51 4.97 -3.72
C HIS A 13 -32.33 4.29 -4.45
N ARG A 14 -32.59 3.20 -5.17
CA ARG A 14 -31.54 2.40 -5.83
C ARG A 14 -31.96 1.89 -7.21
N VAL A 15 -30.95 1.63 -8.05
CA VAL A 15 -31.09 0.96 -9.34
C VAL A 15 -30.47 -0.43 -9.23
N LEU A 16 -31.19 -1.47 -9.64
CA LEU A 16 -30.77 -2.87 -9.51
C LEU A 16 -30.53 -3.51 -10.88
N LYS A 17 -29.79 -4.64 -10.87
CA LYS A 17 -29.51 -5.49 -12.04
C LYS A 17 -28.93 -4.75 -13.26
N LEU A 18 -28.01 -3.82 -13.01
CA LEU A 18 -27.20 -3.24 -14.07
C LEU A 18 -26.34 -4.34 -14.73
N PRO A 19 -26.28 -4.40 -16.07
CA PRO A 19 -25.36 -5.28 -16.78
C PRO A 19 -23.90 -4.86 -16.56
N LEU A 20 -22.94 -5.71 -16.96
CA LEU A 20 -21.54 -5.31 -17.01
C LEU A 20 -21.37 -4.21 -18.08
N PRO A 21 -20.72 -3.08 -17.75
CA PRO A 21 -20.46 -2.02 -18.72
C PRO A 21 -19.61 -2.52 -19.89
N THR A 22 -20.00 -2.14 -21.10
CA THR A 22 -19.27 -2.40 -22.35
C THR A 22 -18.73 -1.12 -23.01
N ASP A 23 -19.26 0.04 -22.60
CA ASP A 23 -18.87 1.37 -23.07
C ASP A 23 -18.73 2.34 -21.89
N ASP A 24 -17.88 3.37 -22.04
CA ASP A 24 -17.60 4.38 -21.01
C ASP A 24 -18.81 5.25 -20.65
N GLN A 25 -19.83 5.31 -21.51
CA GLN A 25 -21.06 6.06 -21.26
C GLN A 25 -22.11 5.28 -20.46
N GLU A 26 -21.87 4.00 -20.16
CA GLU A 26 -22.81 3.15 -19.43
C GLU A 26 -22.68 3.31 -17.90
N ALA A 27 -23.78 3.09 -17.20
CA ALA A 27 -23.77 3.07 -15.74
C ALA A 27 -23.09 1.80 -15.21
N ALA A 28 -22.03 1.96 -14.42
CA ALA A 28 -21.32 0.85 -13.79
C ALA A 28 -21.85 0.51 -12.39
N SER A 29 -21.85 -0.79 -12.05
CA SER A 29 -22.02 -1.21 -10.66
C SER A 29 -20.78 -0.84 -9.84
N LYS A 30 -20.94 -0.57 -8.53
CA LYS A 30 -19.80 -0.29 -7.64
C LYS A 30 -18.78 -1.44 -7.66
N LYS A 31 -19.25 -2.69 -7.69
CA LYS A 31 -18.37 -3.86 -7.78
C LYS A 31 -17.50 -3.82 -9.04
N TYR A 32 -18.10 -3.53 -10.19
CA TYR A 32 -17.34 -3.40 -11.43
C TYR A 32 -16.29 -2.29 -11.33
N HIS A 33 -16.65 -1.13 -10.76
CA HIS A 33 -15.69 -0.05 -10.56
C HIS A 33 -14.54 -0.48 -9.65
N ASP A 34 -14.84 -1.05 -8.48
CA ASP A 34 -13.83 -1.47 -7.50
C ASP A 34 -12.89 -2.55 -8.04
N ASP A 35 -13.43 -3.53 -8.79
CA ASP A 35 -12.65 -4.64 -9.36
C ASP A 35 -11.73 -4.18 -10.51
N ASN A 36 -12.10 -3.11 -11.22
CA ASN A 36 -11.33 -2.55 -12.35
C ASN A 36 -10.50 -1.32 -11.98
N LEU A 37 -10.56 -0.86 -10.74
CA LEU A 37 -9.60 0.12 -10.26
C LEU A 37 -8.22 -0.54 -10.25
N PRO A 38 -7.17 0.12 -10.77
CA PRO A 38 -5.82 -0.36 -10.56
C PRO A 38 -5.61 -0.49 -9.05
N PRO A 39 -5.05 -1.62 -8.56
CA PRO A 39 -4.88 -1.84 -7.13
C PRO A 39 -4.18 -0.64 -6.51
N GLY A 40 -4.90 0.07 -5.65
CA GLY A 40 -4.49 1.34 -5.04
C GLY A 40 -3.45 1.18 -3.91
N GLY A 41 -2.60 0.16 -4.00
CA GLY A 41 -1.50 -0.08 -3.08
C GLY A 41 -0.29 -0.48 -3.89
N TYR A 42 0.89 -0.02 -3.49
CA TYR A 42 2.14 -0.51 -4.04
C TYR A 42 2.14 -2.04 -3.92
N THR A 43 2.07 -2.75 -5.06
CA THR A 43 2.07 -4.22 -5.07
C THR A 43 3.44 -4.78 -4.71
N GLU A 44 4.44 -3.90 -4.66
CA GLU A 44 5.85 -4.18 -4.44
C GLU A 44 6.45 -3.13 -3.51
N GLY A 45 7.35 -3.55 -2.64
CA GLY A 45 8.11 -2.70 -1.76
C GLY A 45 8.96 -3.51 -0.78
N CYS A 46 9.87 -2.82 -0.12
CA CYS A 46 10.64 -3.37 0.99
C CYS A 46 10.60 -2.42 2.19
N ARG A 47 10.59 -2.97 3.39
CA ARG A 47 10.84 -2.23 4.63
C ARG A 47 11.99 -2.89 5.36
N VAL A 48 13.08 -2.13 5.45
CA VAL A 48 14.35 -2.56 5.98
C VAL A 48 14.65 -1.81 7.27
N ASP A 49 15.32 -2.47 8.19
CA ASP A 49 15.68 -1.91 9.48
C ASP A 49 17.06 -2.39 9.92
N ARG A 50 17.45 -1.93 11.12
CA ARG A 50 18.67 -2.33 11.79
C ARG A 50 18.30 -3.04 13.07
N GLY A 51 18.75 -4.28 13.24
CA GLY A 51 18.54 -5.04 14.46
C GLY A 51 19.26 -4.45 15.68
N SER A 52 20.28 -3.62 15.45
CA SER A 52 21.05 -2.96 16.51
C SER A 52 21.49 -1.54 16.11
N PRO A 53 21.64 -0.59 17.06
CA PRO A 53 22.14 0.75 16.77
C PRO A 53 23.55 0.75 16.15
N GLN A 54 23.74 1.55 15.09
CA GLN A 54 25.07 1.81 14.50
C GLN A 54 25.65 3.11 15.08
N SER A 55 26.83 3.02 15.72
CA SER A 55 27.58 4.21 16.10
C SER A 55 28.39 4.75 14.92
N ILE A 56 28.24 6.04 14.63
CA ILE A 56 28.96 6.74 13.56
C ILE A 56 29.75 7.87 14.22
N PRO A 57 31.10 7.86 14.17
CA PRO A 57 31.91 8.95 14.67
C PRO A 57 31.65 10.26 13.93
N ASP A 58 31.94 11.40 14.56
CA ASP A 58 31.79 12.70 13.92
C ASP A 58 32.69 12.81 12.67
N ALA A 59 32.27 13.68 11.74
CA ALA A 59 32.97 13.96 10.49
C ALA A 59 33.34 12.73 9.63
N THR A 60 32.70 11.58 9.86
CA THR A 60 32.96 10.33 9.13
C THR A 60 31.78 10.01 8.20
N SER A 61 32.07 9.72 6.94
CA SER A 61 31.07 9.20 5.99
C SER A 61 31.06 7.68 6.06
N THR A 62 29.96 7.10 6.52
CA THR A 62 29.75 5.65 6.55
C THR A 62 28.38 5.32 5.98
N TYR A 63 28.29 4.18 5.28
CA TYR A 63 27.00 3.66 4.85
C TYR A 63 26.23 3.11 6.05
N LEU A 64 24.91 3.30 6.01
CA LEU A 64 24.00 2.64 6.93
C LEU A 64 23.78 1.22 6.43
N ILE A 65 24.10 0.23 7.25
CA ILE A 65 23.78 -1.18 6.93
C ILE A 65 22.37 -1.46 7.41
N PHE A 66 21.52 -2.12 6.63
CA PHE A 66 20.25 -2.65 7.08
C PHE A 66 20.37 -4.17 7.14
N ASP A 67 20.39 -4.73 8.35
CA ASP A 67 20.66 -6.16 8.60
C ASP A 67 19.40 -6.94 8.97
N THR A 68 18.25 -6.28 8.95
CA THR A 68 16.93 -6.85 9.19
C THR A 68 15.90 -6.32 8.19
N GLU A 69 14.86 -7.10 7.96
CA GLU A 69 13.74 -6.75 7.09
C GLU A 69 12.41 -7.11 7.76
N ASP A 70 11.46 -6.18 7.71
CA ASP A 70 10.06 -6.44 8.08
C ASP A 70 9.33 -7.12 6.91
N TYR A 71 9.63 -6.71 5.68
CA TYR A 71 9.14 -7.33 4.44
C TYR A 71 9.99 -6.93 3.24
N ASP A 72 10.09 -7.84 2.27
CA ASP A 72 10.50 -7.59 0.89
C ASP A 72 9.65 -8.47 -0.03
N THR A 73 8.88 -7.84 -0.91
CA THR A 73 7.94 -8.54 -1.78
C THR A 73 8.51 -8.92 -3.15
N ASP A 74 9.65 -8.38 -3.54
CA ASP A 74 10.22 -8.54 -4.88
C ASP A 74 11.76 -8.56 -4.94
N GLY A 75 12.42 -8.74 -3.80
CA GLY A 75 13.87 -8.88 -3.70
C GLY A 75 14.60 -7.58 -4.01
N MET A 76 14.06 -6.45 -3.55
CA MET A 76 14.71 -5.15 -3.69
C MET A 76 15.87 -4.94 -2.72
N HIS A 77 15.89 -5.61 -1.58
CA HIS A 77 16.96 -5.53 -0.59
C HIS A 77 17.59 -6.92 -0.36
N ASP A 78 18.89 -6.94 -0.02
CA ASP A 78 19.62 -8.18 0.23
C ASP A 78 20.39 -8.03 1.54
N LEU A 79 20.06 -8.88 2.52
CA LEU A 79 20.63 -8.84 3.86
C LEU A 79 22.12 -9.24 3.90
N VAL A 80 22.65 -9.84 2.83
CA VAL A 80 24.00 -10.41 2.79
C VAL A 80 24.85 -9.72 1.73
N VAL A 81 24.32 -9.55 0.53
CA VAL A 81 25.06 -9.02 -0.63
C VAL A 81 24.64 -7.57 -0.86
N ASN A 82 25.32 -6.65 -0.17
CA ASN A 82 25.06 -5.19 -0.15
C ASN A 82 23.86 -4.75 0.72
N PRO A 83 23.86 -5.09 2.02
CA PRO A 83 22.82 -4.70 2.98
C PRO A 83 22.62 -3.18 3.15
N GLU A 84 23.49 -2.34 2.60
CA GLU A 84 23.38 -0.89 2.56
C GLU A 84 22.55 -0.32 1.40
N ARG A 85 22.03 -1.18 0.50
CA ARG A 85 21.41 -0.73 -0.76
C ARG A 85 20.04 -1.35 -1.03
N VAL A 86 19.09 -0.51 -1.43
CA VAL A 86 17.83 -0.93 -2.06
C VAL A 86 17.93 -0.80 -3.58
N THR A 87 17.52 -1.83 -4.29
CA THR A 87 17.57 -1.94 -5.75
C THR A 87 16.18 -2.06 -6.36
N ILE A 88 15.72 -0.97 -6.97
CA ILE A 88 14.45 -0.94 -7.69
C ILE A 88 14.48 -1.87 -8.90
N LYS A 89 13.55 -2.83 -8.97
CA LYS A 89 13.47 -3.83 -10.04
C LYS A 89 12.52 -3.45 -11.17
N LYS A 90 11.50 -2.61 -10.89
CA LYS A 90 10.50 -2.19 -11.89
C LYS A 90 10.51 -0.68 -12.11
N SER A 91 10.29 -0.30 -13.37
CA SER A 91 10.20 1.11 -13.77
C SER A 91 8.81 1.65 -13.48
N GLN A 92 8.69 2.46 -12.43
CA GLN A 92 7.47 3.13 -11.99
C GLN A 92 7.83 4.21 -10.96
N TYR A 93 6.82 4.91 -10.43
CA TYR A 93 7.01 5.87 -9.35
C TYR A 93 7.14 5.14 -8.00
N TRP A 94 8.12 5.55 -7.21
CA TRP A 94 8.43 4.96 -5.90
C TRP A 94 8.40 6.02 -4.81
N TRP A 95 7.99 5.60 -3.62
CA TRP A 95 8.03 6.44 -2.42
C TRP A 95 9.12 5.92 -1.49
N CYS A 96 10.02 6.80 -1.04
CA CYS A 96 11.01 6.48 -0.01
C CYS A 96 10.74 7.33 1.23
N GLY A 97 10.84 6.70 2.41
CA GLY A 97 10.63 7.37 3.68
C GLY A 97 11.42 6.68 4.78
N VAL A 98 11.97 7.47 5.70
CA VAL A 98 12.58 6.96 6.94
C VAL A 98 11.55 7.09 8.04
N CYS A 99 11.26 5.99 8.73
CA CYS A 99 10.38 6.02 9.89
C CYS A 99 11.21 6.31 11.15
N PRO A 100 11.00 7.43 11.85
CA PRO A 100 11.60 7.60 13.17
C PRO A 100 11.06 6.53 14.12
N PRO A 101 11.84 6.09 15.11
CA PRO A 101 11.39 5.09 16.08
C PRO A 101 10.05 5.53 16.68
N GLN A 102 9.00 4.72 16.49
CA GLN A 102 7.70 5.05 17.04
C GLN A 102 7.82 5.08 18.57
N PRO A 103 7.34 6.14 19.26
CA PRO A 103 7.21 6.06 20.71
C PRO A 103 6.35 4.84 21.04
N PRO A 104 6.62 4.13 22.14
CA PRO A 104 5.89 2.93 22.49
C PRO A 104 4.39 3.25 22.43
N LYS A 105 3.65 2.49 21.61
CA LYS A 105 2.19 2.63 21.53
C LYS A 105 1.69 2.50 22.97
N ARG A 106 1.12 3.58 23.52
CA ARG A 106 0.50 3.56 24.84
C ARG A 106 -0.57 2.49 24.77
N SER A 107 -0.28 1.30 25.32
CA SER A 107 -1.28 0.26 25.44
C SER A 107 -2.43 0.88 26.23
N LYS A 108 -3.64 0.85 25.67
CA LYS A 108 -4.82 1.22 26.44
C LYS A 108 -4.95 0.13 27.50
N ALA A 109 -4.34 0.33 28.67
CA ALA A 109 -4.64 -0.46 29.84
C ALA A 109 -6.15 -0.32 30.08
N ASN A 110 -6.85 -1.45 30.03
CA ASN A 110 -8.25 -1.56 30.44
C ASN A 110 -8.40 -0.91 31.82
N ARG A 111 -9.08 0.23 31.89
CA ARG A 111 -9.62 0.74 33.15
C ARG A 111 -10.90 -0.04 33.41
N GLY A 112 -10.73 -1.24 33.95
CA GLY A 112 -11.77 -1.99 34.63
C GLY A 112 -11.41 -2.08 36.10
N CYS A 113 -12.11 -1.28 36.91
CA CYS A 113 -12.65 -1.60 38.23
C CYS A 113 -13.87 -0.68 38.39
#